data_AF-A0A321LFX8-F1
#
_entry.id   AF-A0A321LFX8-F1
#
_cell.length_a   1.000
_cell.length_b   1.000
_cell.length_c   1.000
_cell.angle_alpha   90.00
_cell.angle_beta   90.00
_cell.angle_gamma   90.00
#
_symmetry.space_group_name_H-M   'P 1'
#
loop_
_entity.id
_entity.type
_entity.pdbx_description
1 polymer ?
#
loop_
_entity_poly.entity_id
_entity_poly.type
_entity_poly.pdbx_seq_one_letter_code
_entity_poly.pdbx_strand_id
1 'polypeptide(L)'
;MKPGLIKFLLSIATMAVSFQVQAHTPNLPEPEKGMTEVETFQGTLNSEGKLVKLDSNIGYDFNRHFGVFAGVPLYFTGVPNSTTSTNAAASNNGATGGIGNIHLGMNFRAPSPALNYASTITVGAPTGNRKDGLSTGRASIDWSNYFDRSFDKFTPFFEAGLGNGVPDSRLVTHPFSSLGALGHFEEGAEYELIHHFAVGGSGYHDVPFGDQEVFSKLVHEGQGNGGGPGRSHGGAFENNFLSTGAGIDRENGVNTWVAFEPNRVLRTQIGYSRSVTFDLNSFSFNVGLNVGKMVRAKKNQ
;
A
#
# COMPACT_ATOMS: atom_id res chain seq x y z
N MET A 1 28.84 9.92 -24.79
CA MET A 1 27.46 9.92 -24.24
C MET A 1 26.54 9.31 -25.28
N LYS A 2 25.97 8.12 -25.02
CA LYS A 2 25.16 7.37 -26.01
C LYS A 2 23.66 7.70 -25.85
N PRO A 3 22.92 7.88 -26.95
CA PRO A 3 21.54 8.40 -26.97
C PRO A 3 20.49 7.31 -26.69
N GLY A 4 20.70 6.50 -25.64
CA GLY A 4 19.81 5.39 -25.28
C GLY A 4 18.92 5.66 -24.06
N LEU A 5 19.27 6.64 -23.23
CA LEU A 5 18.63 6.89 -21.92
C LEU A 5 17.21 7.48 -22.03
N ILE A 6 16.85 8.04 -23.20
CA ILE A 6 15.59 8.77 -23.40
C ILE A 6 14.44 7.85 -23.81
N LYS A 7 14.71 6.61 -24.26
CA LYS A 7 13.66 5.66 -24.69
C LYS A 7 13.22 4.68 -23.60
N PHE A 8 13.90 4.63 -22.45
CA PHE A 8 13.55 3.74 -21.33
C PHE A 8 12.36 4.29 -20.49
N LEU A 9 12.05 5.58 -20.62
CA LEU A 9 10.96 6.26 -19.91
C LEU A 9 9.57 6.02 -20.52
N LEU A 10 9.45 5.32 -21.65
CA LEU A 10 8.21 5.27 -22.43
C LEU A 10 7.49 3.90 -22.48
N SER A 11 7.94 2.91 -21.70
CA SER A 11 7.49 1.52 -21.89
C SER A 11 6.88 0.84 -20.64
N ILE A 12 6.62 1.56 -19.56
CA ILE A 12 6.17 0.94 -18.29
C ILE A 12 4.71 1.26 -18.04
N ALA A 13 3.85 0.47 -18.67
CA ALA A 13 2.45 0.28 -18.31
C ALA A 13 2.19 -1.19 -18.67
N THR A 14 1.84 -2.12 -17.78
CA THR A 14 0.98 -2.02 -16.60
C THR A 14 1.28 -3.27 -15.73
N MET A 15 1.26 -3.14 -14.41
CA MET A 15 1.46 -4.13 -13.36
C MET A 15 0.34 -3.99 -12.29
N ALA A 16 0.46 -4.49 -11.05
CA ALA A 16 -0.61 -4.97 -10.17
C ALA A 16 -0.98 -4.26 -8.90
N VAL A 17 -2.27 -4.40 -8.58
CA VAL A 17 -3.07 -3.71 -7.59
C VAL A 17 -3.16 -4.35 -6.21
N SER A 18 -2.88 -3.54 -5.20
CA SER A 18 -3.57 -3.51 -3.89
C SER A 18 -4.23 -2.17 -3.72
N PHE A 19 -5.40 -2.21 -3.09
CA PHE A 19 -6.05 -1.02 -2.57
C PHE A 19 -5.16 -0.42 -1.51
N GLN A 20 -4.66 0.76 -1.80
CA GLN A 20 -4.27 1.66 -0.75
C GLN A 20 -5.55 2.17 -0.11
N VAL A 21 -5.63 2.05 1.22
CA VAL A 21 -6.44 3.02 1.95
C VAL A 21 -5.90 4.37 1.52
N GLN A 22 -6.75 5.16 0.89
CA GLN A 22 -6.38 6.46 0.38
C GLN A 22 -6.04 7.32 1.59
N ALA A 23 -4.75 7.32 1.96
CA ALA A 23 -4.22 8.05 3.08
C ALA A 23 -4.69 9.49 2.92
N HIS A 24 -5.59 9.89 3.81
CA HIS A 24 -6.06 11.25 3.89
C HIS A 24 -4.80 12.11 4.11
N THR A 25 -4.42 12.86 3.08
CA THR A 25 -3.43 13.91 3.22
C THR A 25 -4.01 14.87 4.27
N PRO A 26 -3.31 15.13 5.39
CA PRO A 26 -3.84 15.97 6.44
C PRO A 26 -4.24 17.33 5.87
N ASN A 27 -5.45 17.78 6.23
CA ASN A 27 -5.97 19.14 6.12
C ASN A 27 -5.48 19.99 4.94
N LEU A 28 -5.97 19.68 3.74
CA LEU A 28 -5.90 20.63 2.62
C LEU A 28 -7.32 21.01 2.17
N PRO A 29 -7.75 22.28 2.36
CA PRO A 29 -9.00 22.73 1.77
C PRO A 29 -8.82 22.83 0.26
N GLU A 30 -9.35 21.86 -0.50
CA GLU A 30 -9.56 21.90 -1.98
C GLU A 30 -9.99 20.52 -2.53
N PRO A 31 -10.88 20.41 -3.56
CA PRO A 31 -11.82 21.35 -4.16
C PRO A 31 -13.29 20.92 -3.95
N GLU A 32 -14.25 21.86 -4.05
CA GLU A 32 -15.68 21.54 -3.85
C GLU A 32 -16.27 20.63 -4.94
N LYS A 33 -15.62 20.43 -6.10
CA LYS A 33 -16.09 19.55 -7.18
C LYS A 33 -15.02 19.29 -8.26
N GLY A 34 -15.05 18.09 -8.85
CA GLY A 34 -14.49 17.76 -10.16
C GLY A 34 -13.48 16.61 -10.16
N MET A 35 -12.82 16.41 -11.29
CA MET A 35 -11.81 15.35 -11.49
C MET A 35 -10.62 15.44 -10.52
N THR A 36 -10.24 14.29 -9.97
CA THR A 36 -9.05 14.06 -9.16
C THR A 36 -8.16 13.04 -9.86
N GLU A 37 -6.85 13.22 -9.79
CA GLU A 37 -5.88 12.28 -10.31
C GLU A 37 -4.73 12.21 -9.29
N VAL A 38 -4.47 11.02 -8.78
CA VAL A 38 -3.49 10.77 -7.72
C VAL A 38 -2.61 9.60 -8.11
N GLU A 39 -1.31 9.84 -8.14
CA GLU A 39 -0.28 8.83 -8.38
C GLU A 39 0.48 8.58 -7.08
N THR A 40 0.61 7.32 -6.67
CA THR A 40 1.32 6.96 -5.44
C THR A 40 2.40 5.92 -5.73
N PHE A 41 3.67 6.29 -5.57
CA PHE A 41 4.80 5.39 -5.72
C PHE A 41 5.35 4.98 -4.36
N GLN A 42 5.35 3.68 -4.07
CA GLN A 42 5.71 3.12 -2.78
C GLN A 42 6.73 2.01 -2.93
N GLY A 43 7.55 1.84 -1.91
CA GLY A 43 8.41 0.67 -1.80
C GLY A 43 8.59 0.23 -0.37
N THR A 44 8.77 -1.07 -0.20
CA THR A 44 9.01 -1.76 1.05
C THR A 44 10.18 -2.72 0.84
N LEU A 45 11.17 -2.65 1.72
CA LEU A 45 12.40 -3.43 1.68
C LEU A 45 12.57 -4.10 3.04
N ASN A 46 12.69 -5.42 3.06
CA ASN A 46 13.00 -6.19 4.27
C ASN A 46 14.00 -7.32 3.95
N SER A 47 14.27 -8.18 4.94
CA SER A 47 15.16 -9.34 4.76
C SER A 47 14.66 -10.33 3.71
N GLU A 48 13.34 -10.35 3.47
CA GLU A 48 12.67 -11.34 2.63
C GLU A 48 12.53 -10.89 1.19
N GLY A 49 12.44 -9.59 0.96
CA GLY A 49 12.07 -9.08 -0.34
C GLY A 49 12.15 -7.58 -0.48
N LYS A 50 12.13 -7.18 -1.75
CA LYS A 50 11.89 -5.83 -2.19
C LYS A 50 10.55 -5.83 -2.90
N LEU A 51 9.65 -4.96 -2.47
CA LEU A 51 8.35 -4.77 -3.10
C LEU A 51 8.19 -3.29 -3.41
N VAL A 52 7.79 -2.98 -4.63
CA VAL A 52 7.52 -1.62 -5.08
C VAL A 52 6.14 -1.62 -5.70
N LYS A 53 5.37 -0.56 -5.47
CA LYS A 53 4.01 -0.37 -6.00
C LYS A 53 3.88 1.03 -6.58
N LEU A 54 3.33 1.16 -7.79
CA LEU A 54 2.82 2.43 -8.31
C LEU A 54 1.30 2.35 -8.40
N ASP A 55 0.55 3.16 -7.65
CA ASP A 55 -0.91 3.19 -7.64
C ASP A 55 -1.45 4.44 -8.33
N SER A 56 -2.06 4.24 -9.50
CA SER A 56 -2.66 5.28 -10.31
C SER A 56 -4.16 5.34 -10.07
N ASN A 57 -4.66 6.46 -9.56
CA ASN A 57 -6.08 6.67 -9.24
C ASN A 57 -6.64 7.86 -10.01
N ILE A 58 -7.75 7.64 -10.69
CA ILE A 58 -8.59 8.69 -11.27
C ILE A 58 -9.91 8.75 -10.53
N GLY A 59 -10.44 9.94 -10.31
CA GLY A 59 -11.68 10.10 -9.58
C GLY A 59 -12.43 11.36 -9.92
N TYR A 60 -13.59 11.50 -9.30
CA TYR A 60 -14.44 12.67 -9.39
C TYR A 60 -15.08 12.95 -8.05
N ASP A 61 -14.77 14.11 -7.49
CA ASP A 61 -15.46 14.63 -6.31
C ASP A 61 -16.73 15.35 -6.75
N PHE A 62 -17.90 14.85 -6.34
CA PHE A 62 -19.17 15.51 -6.63
C PHE A 62 -19.37 16.73 -5.74
N ASN A 63 -18.95 16.61 -4.49
CA ASN A 63 -18.91 17.67 -3.50
C ASN A 63 -17.82 17.39 -2.45
N ARG A 64 -17.66 18.29 -1.48
CA ARG A 64 -16.73 18.11 -0.35
C ARG A 64 -16.97 16.84 0.47
N HIS A 65 -18.18 16.27 0.42
CA HIS A 65 -18.61 15.11 1.19
C HIS A 65 -18.62 13.79 0.43
N PHE A 66 -18.65 13.82 -0.90
CA PHE A 66 -18.82 12.61 -1.70
C PHE A 66 -17.98 12.64 -2.97
N GLY A 67 -17.25 11.55 -3.21
CA GLY A 67 -16.47 11.33 -4.42
C GLY A 67 -16.40 9.86 -4.77
N VAL A 68 -16.05 9.59 -6.02
CA VAL A 68 -15.80 8.24 -6.53
C VAL A 68 -14.44 8.18 -7.19
N PHE A 69 -13.81 7.02 -7.18
CA PHE A 69 -12.54 6.81 -7.84
C PHE A 69 -12.43 5.41 -8.43
N ALA A 70 -11.50 5.27 -9.36
CA ALA A 70 -11.06 4.01 -9.93
C ALA A 70 -9.54 4.01 -9.92
N GLY A 71 -8.93 2.85 -9.70
CA GLY A 71 -7.48 2.77 -9.66
C GLY A 71 -6.90 1.46 -10.15
N VAL A 72 -5.64 1.54 -10.56
CA VAL A 72 -4.85 0.43 -11.07
C VAL A 72 -3.42 0.54 -10.51
N PRO A 73 -3.10 -0.17 -9.44
CA PRO A 73 -1.73 -0.27 -9.00
C PRO A 73 -0.88 -1.26 -9.78
N LEU A 74 0.43 -1.08 -9.59
CA LEU A 74 1.55 -1.62 -10.35
C LEU A 74 2.63 -2.23 -9.43
N TYR A 75 2.63 -3.53 -9.14
CA TYR A 75 3.66 -4.18 -8.31
C TYR A 75 4.92 -4.65 -9.05
N PHE A 76 6.07 -4.42 -8.41
CA PHE A 76 7.36 -5.00 -8.75
C PHE A 76 7.93 -5.68 -7.51
N THR A 77 8.24 -6.96 -7.63
CA THR A 77 8.78 -7.83 -6.59
C THR A 77 10.21 -8.23 -6.92
N GLY A 78 11.06 -8.35 -5.91
CA GLY A 78 12.40 -8.88 -6.07
C GLY A 78 12.84 -9.58 -4.80
N VAL A 79 13.29 -10.82 -4.93
CA VAL A 79 13.82 -11.61 -3.81
C VAL A 79 15.34 -11.46 -3.79
N PRO A 80 16.00 -11.23 -2.64
CA PRO A 80 17.46 -11.18 -2.57
C PRO A 80 18.08 -12.50 -3.06
N ASN A 81 19.16 -12.44 -3.84
CA ASN A 81 19.89 -13.63 -4.25
C ASN A 81 20.45 -14.36 -3.03
N SER A 82 20.03 -15.60 -2.78
CA SER A 82 20.70 -16.52 -1.87
C SER A 82 21.94 -17.09 -2.57
N THR A 83 23.10 -16.43 -2.46
CA THR A 83 24.39 -17.01 -2.86
C THR A 83 24.85 -18.05 -1.84
N THR A 84 24.31 -19.26 -1.90
CA THR A 84 24.87 -20.42 -1.19
C THR A 84 24.74 -21.70 -2.01
N SER A 85 25.57 -21.84 -3.05
CA SER A 85 26.06 -23.15 -3.50
C SER A 85 27.20 -22.92 -4.49
N THR A 86 28.39 -23.40 -4.16
CA THR A 86 29.58 -23.34 -5.02
C THR A 86 29.50 -24.23 -6.27
N ASN A 87 28.36 -24.88 -6.57
CA ASN A 87 28.20 -25.72 -7.77
C ASN A 87 26.74 -25.87 -8.27
N ALA A 88 25.80 -25.01 -7.89
CA ALA A 88 24.45 -25.00 -8.48
C ALA A 88 24.29 -23.78 -9.39
N ALA A 89 23.73 -23.97 -10.58
CA ALA A 89 23.40 -22.89 -11.50
C ALA A 89 22.73 -21.74 -10.74
N ALA A 90 23.22 -20.52 -10.91
CA ALA A 90 22.62 -19.33 -10.32
C ALA A 90 21.13 -19.28 -10.71
N SER A 91 20.24 -19.60 -9.77
CA SER A 91 18.82 -19.34 -9.95
C SER A 91 18.65 -17.83 -9.93
N ASN A 92 18.51 -17.25 -11.12
CA ASN A 92 18.10 -15.86 -11.26
C ASN A 92 16.66 -15.75 -10.77
N ASN A 93 16.44 -15.53 -9.47
CA ASN A 93 15.16 -15.01 -8.99
C ASN A 93 15.07 -13.55 -9.44
N GLY A 94 14.74 -13.36 -10.72
CA GLY A 94 14.62 -12.05 -11.35
C GLY A 94 13.54 -11.20 -10.70
N ALA A 95 13.64 -9.88 -10.87
CA ALA A 95 12.54 -8.99 -10.52
C ALA A 95 11.29 -9.40 -11.32
N THR A 96 10.19 -9.66 -10.62
CA THR A 96 8.90 -10.00 -11.21
C THR A 96 7.92 -8.87 -11.00
N GLY A 97 6.86 -8.89 -11.78
CA GLY A 97 5.74 -7.99 -11.59
C GLY A 97 4.73 -8.23 -12.71
N GLY A 98 3.53 -7.71 -12.54
CA GLY A 98 2.39 -8.00 -13.42
C GLY A 98 1.18 -7.28 -12.88
N ILE A 99 0.00 -7.29 -13.54
CA ILE A 99 -1.27 -6.62 -13.13
C ILE A 99 -2.04 -7.35 -12.03
N GLY A 100 -2.80 -6.60 -11.25
CA GLY A 100 -3.44 -6.94 -9.99
C GLY A 100 -4.89 -6.52 -10.06
N ASN A 101 -5.60 -6.53 -8.95
CA ASN A 101 -7.04 -6.25 -8.91
C ASN A 101 -7.49 -4.79 -9.12
N ILE A 102 -7.88 -4.36 -10.32
CA ILE A 102 -8.46 -3.01 -10.56
C ILE A 102 -9.57 -2.68 -9.53
N HIS A 103 -9.54 -1.49 -8.93
CA HIS A 103 -10.61 -1.02 -8.02
C HIS A 103 -11.54 0.00 -8.60
N LEU A 104 -12.73 0.01 -7.99
CA LEU A 104 -13.58 1.18 -7.85
C LEU A 104 -13.76 1.48 -6.36
N GLY A 105 -13.89 2.75 -6.02
CA GLY A 105 -14.14 3.17 -4.64
C GLY A 105 -15.03 4.39 -4.52
N MET A 106 -15.59 4.55 -3.34
CA MET A 106 -16.45 5.65 -2.94
C MET A 106 -15.89 6.27 -1.66
N ASN A 107 -15.82 7.60 -1.63
CA ASN A 107 -15.33 8.37 -0.50
C ASN A 107 -16.46 9.22 0.06
N PHE A 108 -16.77 9.01 1.34
CA PHE A 108 -17.66 9.83 2.16
C PHE A 108 -16.81 10.65 3.13
N ARG A 109 -17.06 11.95 3.22
CA ARG A 109 -16.23 12.87 4.02
C ARG A 109 -17.12 13.80 4.83
N ALA A 110 -16.80 13.98 6.10
CA ALA A 110 -17.42 14.99 6.96
C ALA A 110 -16.31 15.89 7.53
N PRO A 111 -15.78 16.83 6.71
CA PRO A 111 -14.73 17.71 7.18
C PRO A 111 -15.26 18.67 8.23
N SER A 112 -14.61 18.71 9.39
CA SER A 112 -14.91 19.62 10.48
C SER A 112 -13.63 20.03 11.21
N PRO A 113 -13.49 21.30 11.62
CA PRO A 113 -12.35 21.75 12.44
C PRO A 113 -12.22 21.01 13.77
N ALA A 114 -13.32 20.44 14.28
CA ALA A 114 -13.32 19.71 15.55
C ALA A 114 -12.96 18.23 15.37
N LEU A 115 -13.27 17.62 14.24
CA LEU A 115 -12.96 16.22 13.97
C LEU A 115 -13.16 16.00 12.49
N ASN A 116 -12.08 15.71 11.77
CA ASN A 116 -12.19 15.31 10.38
C ASN A 116 -12.54 13.82 10.32
N TYR A 117 -13.49 13.47 9.45
CA TYR A 117 -13.92 12.09 9.25
C TYR A 117 -13.98 11.77 7.76
N ALA A 118 -13.46 10.60 7.41
CA ALA A 118 -13.59 10.01 6.09
C ALA A 118 -13.99 8.54 6.20
N SER A 119 -14.83 8.07 5.29
CA SER A 119 -15.14 6.67 5.10
C SER A 119 -14.99 6.30 3.64
N THR A 120 -14.32 5.19 3.39
CA THR A 120 -14.00 4.73 2.05
C THR A 120 -14.48 3.31 1.89
N ILE A 121 -15.25 3.04 0.85
CA ILE A 121 -15.57 1.69 0.42
C ILE A 121 -14.84 1.45 -0.89
N THR A 122 -14.03 0.40 -0.94
CA THR A 122 -13.27 0.01 -2.12
C THR A 122 -13.65 -1.41 -2.53
N VAL A 123 -13.91 -1.62 -3.81
CA VAL A 123 -14.24 -2.93 -4.38
C VAL A 123 -13.25 -3.21 -5.50
N GLY A 124 -12.59 -4.37 -5.44
CA GLY A 124 -11.62 -4.82 -6.42
C GLY A 124 -12.14 -5.95 -7.28
N ALA A 125 -11.93 -5.85 -8.59
CA ALA A 125 -12.14 -6.95 -9.51
C ALA A 125 -10.91 -7.87 -9.52
N PRO A 126 -11.06 -9.21 -9.63
CA PRO A 126 -9.94 -10.15 -9.62
C PRO A 126 -9.16 -10.18 -10.94
N THR A 127 -8.65 -9.04 -11.38
CA THR A 127 -7.93 -8.88 -12.65
C THR A 127 -6.46 -9.25 -12.55
N GLY A 128 -5.95 -9.46 -11.33
CA GLY A 128 -4.55 -9.76 -11.13
C GLY A 128 -4.14 -11.19 -11.43
N ASN A 129 -2.85 -11.39 -11.71
CA ASN A 129 -2.33 -12.74 -11.87
C ASN A 129 -2.22 -13.44 -10.51
N ARG A 130 -3.10 -14.43 -10.29
CA ARG A 130 -3.06 -15.27 -9.09
C ARG A 130 -1.73 -16.00 -8.93
N LYS A 131 -1.11 -16.46 -10.02
CA LYS A 131 0.16 -17.23 -10.00
C LYS A 131 1.34 -16.46 -9.39
N ASP A 132 1.24 -15.15 -9.38
CA ASP A 132 2.26 -14.22 -8.89
C ASP A 132 1.84 -13.56 -7.56
N GLY A 133 0.73 -14.02 -6.95
CA GLY A 133 0.20 -13.45 -5.70
C GLY A 133 -0.43 -12.08 -5.83
N LEU A 134 -0.65 -11.60 -7.06
CA LEU A 134 -1.15 -10.26 -7.38
C LEU A 134 -2.70 -10.20 -7.35
N SER A 135 -3.33 -11.35 -7.16
CA SER A 135 -4.76 -11.52 -6.91
C SER A 135 -5.00 -12.80 -6.13
N THR A 136 -6.07 -12.82 -5.36
CA THR A 136 -6.63 -14.05 -4.76
C THR A 136 -7.47 -14.84 -5.78
N GLY A 137 -7.77 -14.26 -6.94
CA GLY A 137 -8.75 -14.78 -7.91
C GLY A 137 -10.20 -14.57 -7.46
N ARG A 138 -10.43 -13.74 -6.43
CA ARG A 138 -11.76 -13.35 -5.93
C ARG A 138 -11.86 -11.84 -5.85
N ALA A 139 -13.09 -11.33 -5.96
CA ALA A 139 -13.36 -9.93 -5.75
C ALA A 139 -13.00 -9.54 -4.31
N SER A 140 -12.42 -8.37 -4.14
CA SER A 140 -12.08 -7.81 -2.84
C SER A 140 -13.05 -6.70 -2.47
N ILE A 141 -13.31 -6.55 -1.18
CA ILE A 141 -14.05 -5.44 -0.60
C ILE A 141 -13.32 -4.98 0.65
N ASP A 142 -13.18 -3.67 0.78
CA ASP A 142 -12.62 -3.00 1.94
C ASP A 142 -13.54 -1.84 2.31
N TRP A 143 -13.85 -1.72 3.60
CA TRP A 143 -14.55 -0.58 4.15
C TRP A 143 -13.76 0.01 5.31
N SER A 144 -13.20 1.18 5.06
CA SER A 144 -12.31 1.90 5.98
C SER A 144 -12.97 3.16 6.52
N ASN A 145 -12.67 3.50 7.78
CA ASN A 145 -13.08 4.73 8.45
C ASN A 145 -11.86 5.39 9.07
N TYR A 146 -11.64 6.65 8.76
CA TYR A 146 -10.50 7.44 9.20
C TYR A 146 -10.98 8.69 9.94
N PHE A 147 -10.31 8.98 11.06
CA PHE A 147 -10.58 10.12 11.92
C PHE A 147 -9.26 10.84 12.20
N ASP A 148 -9.25 12.16 12.11
CA ASP A 148 -8.13 12.98 12.57
C ASP A 148 -8.61 14.25 13.24
N ARG A 149 -7.72 14.83 14.05
CA ARG A 149 -7.91 16.17 14.57
C ARG A 149 -6.58 16.86 14.75
N SER A 150 -6.37 17.99 14.09
CA SER A 150 -5.15 18.79 14.30
C SER A 150 -5.27 19.69 15.54
N PHE A 151 -4.23 19.66 16.36
CA PHE A 151 -3.97 20.54 17.50
C PHE A 151 -2.66 21.28 17.24
N ASP A 152 -2.75 22.43 16.56
CA ASP A 152 -1.56 23.15 16.08
C ASP A 152 -0.68 22.20 15.24
N LYS A 153 0.54 21.89 15.69
CA LYS A 153 1.48 21.00 15.00
C LYS A 153 1.23 19.52 15.21
N PHE A 154 0.38 19.12 16.15
CA PHE A 154 0.15 17.72 16.50
C PHE A 154 -1.19 17.23 15.94
N THR A 155 -1.16 16.18 15.11
CA THR A 155 -2.34 15.61 14.46
C THR A 155 -2.44 14.12 14.78
N PRO A 156 -3.12 13.71 15.86
CA PRO A 156 -3.50 12.33 16.08
C PRO A 156 -4.51 11.88 15.04
N PHE A 157 -4.45 10.58 14.74
CA PHE A 157 -5.40 9.93 13.86
C PHE A 157 -5.75 8.52 14.34
N PHE A 158 -6.89 8.05 13.89
CA PHE A 158 -7.39 6.70 14.10
C PHE A 158 -8.03 6.20 12.82
N GLU A 159 -7.77 4.95 12.48
CA GLU A 159 -8.30 4.25 11.32
C GLU A 159 -8.82 2.88 11.75
N ALA A 160 -10.00 2.50 11.27
CA ALA A 160 -10.54 1.17 11.46
C ALA A 160 -11.43 0.77 10.29
N GLY A 161 -11.39 -0.51 9.94
CA GLY A 161 -12.20 -1.01 8.85
C GLY A 161 -12.35 -2.52 8.84
N LEU A 162 -13.14 -2.98 7.87
CA LEU A 162 -13.46 -4.39 7.64
C LEU A 162 -13.28 -4.69 6.16
N GLY A 163 -12.65 -5.83 5.88
CA GLY A 163 -12.42 -6.28 4.52
C GLY A 163 -12.42 -7.80 4.39
N ASN A 164 -12.21 -8.25 3.17
CA ASN A 164 -12.01 -9.67 2.86
C ASN A 164 -10.57 -10.02 2.44
N GLY A 165 -9.60 -9.16 2.79
CA GLY A 165 -8.16 -9.33 2.56
C GLY A 165 -7.39 -8.21 3.26
N VAL A 166 -6.15 -8.46 3.70
CA VAL A 166 -5.33 -7.48 4.42
C VAL A 166 -5.05 -6.31 3.45
N PRO A 167 -5.48 -5.08 3.77
CA PRO A 167 -5.21 -3.93 2.94
C PRO A 167 -3.73 -3.53 3.06
N ASP A 168 -3.19 -2.87 2.04
CA ASP A 168 -1.87 -2.25 2.21
C ASP A 168 -2.02 -0.96 3.00
N SER A 169 -1.12 -0.74 3.97
CA SER A 169 -1.09 0.48 4.77
C SER A 169 -0.45 1.64 4.00
N ARG A 170 -0.39 2.82 4.65
CA ARG A 170 0.20 4.05 4.09
C ARG A 170 1.70 3.93 3.79
N LEU A 171 2.39 3.07 4.54
CA LEU A 171 3.84 2.93 4.53
C LEU A 171 4.30 1.53 4.11
N VAL A 172 3.48 0.51 4.28
CA VAL A 172 3.88 -0.87 4.05
C VAL A 172 3.00 -1.46 2.96
N THR A 173 3.65 -1.88 1.88
CA THR A 173 3.03 -2.76 0.88
C THR A 173 3.29 -4.20 1.33
N HIS A 174 2.24 -5.00 1.49
CA HIS A 174 2.39 -6.36 2.00
C HIS A 174 2.98 -7.29 0.92
N PRO A 175 3.91 -8.18 1.29
CA PRO A 175 4.51 -9.17 0.40
C PRO A 175 3.56 -10.33 0.02
N PHE A 176 2.29 -10.20 0.33
CA PHE A 176 1.24 -11.18 0.03
C PHE A 176 -0.09 -10.47 -0.29
N SER A 177 -1.03 -11.25 -0.83
CA SER A 177 -2.46 -10.91 -0.87
C SER A 177 -3.20 -11.92 -0.01
N SER A 178 -4.17 -11.50 0.81
CA SER A 178 -5.00 -12.45 1.58
C SER A 178 -6.46 -12.44 1.16
N LEU A 179 -7.14 -13.54 1.47
CA LEU A 179 -8.56 -13.74 1.27
C LEU A 179 -9.19 -14.35 2.53
N GLY A 180 -10.11 -13.61 3.12
CA GLY A 180 -10.88 -14.02 4.28
C GLY A 180 -11.32 -12.79 5.06
N ALA A 181 -12.38 -12.93 5.87
CA ALA A 181 -12.90 -11.78 6.60
C ALA A 181 -11.87 -11.31 7.63
N LEU A 182 -11.60 -10.01 7.71
CA LEU A 182 -10.76 -9.41 8.75
C LEU A 182 -11.17 -7.99 9.07
N GLY A 183 -10.79 -7.55 10.26
CA GLY A 183 -10.80 -6.14 10.63
C GLY A 183 -9.38 -5.61 10.70
N HIS A 184 -9.17 -4.38 10.25
CA HIS A 184 -7.88 -3.70 10.34
C HIS A 184 -8.03 -2.42 11.16
N PHE A 185 -7.01 -2.08 11.93
CA PHE A 185 -6.99 -0.96 12.85
C PHE A 185 -5.62 -0.29 12.82
N GLU A 186 -5.57 1.03 12.75
CA GLU A 186 -4.34 1.80 12.87
C GLU A 186 -4.58 3.05 13.72
N GLU A 187 -3.73 3.30 14.71
CA GLU A 187 -3.79 4.52 15.50
C GLU A 187 -2.41 5.16 15.58
N GLY A 188 -2.35 6.48 15.51
CA GLY A 188 -1.08 7.16 15.47
C GLY A 188 -1.19 8.66 15.58
N ALA A 189 -0.06 9.32 15.36
CA ALA A 189 -0.02 10.76 15.28
C ALA A 189 1.12 11.25 14.39
N GLU A 190 0.93 12.43 13.85
CA GLU A 190 1.95 13.18 13.12
C GLU A 190 2.23 14.52 13.83
N TYR A 191 3.49 14.92 13.83
CA TYR A 191 3.97 16.18 14.39
C TYR A 191 4.69 16.98 13.31
N GLU A 192 4.18 18.18 13.03
CA GLU A 192 4.80 19.13 12.11
C GLU A 192 6.03 19.77 12.77
N LEU A 193 7.22 19.49 12.24
CA LEU A 193 8.48 20.04 12.74
C LEU A 193 8.63 21.50 12.28
N ILE A 194 8.61 21.67 10.96
CA ILE A 194 8.71 22.93 10.22
C ILE A 194 7.75 22.85 9.02
N HIS A 195 7.44 23.97 8.39
CA HIS A 195 6.39 24.14 7.36
C HIS A 195 6.25 23.05 6.28
N HIS A 196 7.31 22.27 6.00
CA HIS A 196 7.29 21.22 4.99
C HIS A 196 7.69 19.85 5.51
N PHE A 197 8.06 19.72 6.78
CA PHE A 197 8.55 18.45 7.32
C PHE A 197 7.72 18.04 8.54
N ALA A 198 7.33 16.78 8.56
CA ALA A 198 6.63 16.18 9.67
C ALA A 198 7.26 14.84 10.04
N VAL A 199 7.05 14.41 11.29
CA VAL A 199 7.41 13.09 11.76
C VAL A 199 6.18 12.44 12.37
N GLY A 200 6.05 11.14 12.20
CA GLY A 200 4.89 10.44 12.74
C GLY A 200 5.23 9.02 13.18
N GLY A 201 4.27 8.45 13.90
CA GLY A 201 4.30 7.05 14.29
C GLY A 201 2.89 6.51 14.50
N SER A 202 2.72 5.21 14.29
CA SER A 202 1.46 4.52 14.48
C SER A 202 1.66 3.07 14.92
N GLY A 203 0.64 2.51 15.57
CA GLY A 203 0.48 1.08 15.79
C GLY A 203 -0.64 0.55 14.91
N TYR A 204 -0.46 -0.65 14.35
CA TYR A 204 -1.46 -1.29 13.50
C TYR A 204 -1.76 -2.72 13.94
N HIS A 205 -2.98 -3.17 13.67
CA HIS A 205 -3.49 -4.50 14.00
C HIS A 205 -4.45 -5.01 12.93
N ASP A 206 -4.16 -6.18 12.38
CA ASP A 206 -5.01 -6.94 11.47
C ASP A 206 -5.56 -8.18 12.20
N VAL A 207 -6.88 -8.24 12.29
CA VAL A 207 -7.63 -9.22 13.07
C VAL A 207 -8.49 -10.07 12.14
N PRO A 208 -7.96 -11.22 11.67
CA PRO A 208 -8.71 -12.14 10.84
C PRO A 208 -9.80 -12.89 11.60
N PHE A 209 -10.87 -13.20 10.88
CA PHE A 209 -12.03 -13.97 11.30
C PHE A 209 -12.12 -15.26 10.48
N GLY A 210 -12.06 -16.41 11.15
CA GLY A 210 -12.14 -17.71 10.47
C GLY A 210 -10.90 -18.03 9.65
N ASP A 211 -11.07 -18.93 8.67
CA ASP A 211 -10.00 -19.37 7.79
C ASP A 211 -9.64 -18.29 6.78
N GLN A 212 -8.35 -18.20 6.51
CA GLN A 212 -7.75 -17.22 5.62
C GLN A 212 -6.92 -17.96 4.58
N GLU A 213 -6.88 -17.43 3.37
CA GLU A 213 -5.94 -17.83 2.33
C GLU A 213 -4.93 -16.72 2.12
N VAL A 214 -3.64 -17.06 2.10
CA VAL A 214 -2.54 -16.11 1.86
C VAL A 214 -1.79 -16.53 0.61
N PHE A 215 -1.71 -15.61 -0.34
CA PHE A 215 -1.05 -15.74 -1.64
C PHE A 215 0.24 -14.91 -1.65
N SER A 216 1.39 -15.56 -1.72
CA SER A 216 2.69 -14.90 -1.73
C SER A 216 2.95 -14.14 -3.03
N LYS A 217 3.44 -12.90 -2.91
CA LYS A 217 4.01 -12.13 -4.04
C LYS A 217 5.51 -12.42 -4.25
N LEU A 218 6.13 -13.18 -3.35
CA LEU A 218 7.56 -13.50 -3.35
C LEU A 218 7.86 -14.90 -3.91
N VAL A 219 6.91 -15.83 -3.76
CA VAL A 219 7.01 -17.24 -4.20
C VAL A 219 5.95 -17.49 -5.26
N HIS A 220 6.33 -17.98 -6.44
CA HIS A 220 5.40 -18.22 -7.55
C HIS A 220 4.67 -19.58 -7.44
N GLU A 221 3.45 -19.66 -8.00
CA GLU A 221 2.69 -20.90 -8.07
C GLU A 221 3.46 -21.99 -8.86
N GLY A 222 3.73 -23.13 -8.22
CA GLY A 222 4.55 -24.21 -8.79
C GLY A 222 6.05 -24.12 -8.47
N GLN A 223 6.52 -22.99 -7.94
CA GLN A 223 7.86 -22.85 -7.36
C GLN A 223 7.79 -23.31 -5.89
N GLY A 224 7.71 -24.62 -5.68
CA GLY A 224 7.94 -25.19 -4.35
C GLY A 224 9.43 -25.15 -4.05
N ASN A 225 9.89 -24.20 -3.23
CA ASN A 225 11.18 -24.38 -2.60
C ASN A 225 10.98 -25.29 -1.38
N GLY A 226 11.40 -26.55 -1.56
CA GLY A 226 11.49 -27.52 -0.47
C GLY A 226 12.18 -26.88 0.73
N GLY A 227 11.61 -27.11 1.91
CA GLY A 227 12.05 -26.53 3.18
C GLY A 227 13.57 -26.43 3.28
N GLY A 228 14.09 -25.23 3.01
CA GLY A 228 15.37 -24.81 3.54
C GLY A 228 15.25 -24.70 5.05
N PRO A 229 16.35 -24.84 5.81
CA PRO A 229 16.32 -24.84 7.26
C PRO A 229 15.56 -23.60 7.75
N GLY A 230 14.53 -23.86 8.56
CA GLY A 230 13.47 -22.93 8.88
C GLY A 230 13.96 -21.52 9.15
N ARG A 231 13.49 -20.57 8.34
CA ARG A 231 13.37 -19.19 8.79
C ARG A 231 12.38 -19.22 9.95
N SER A 232 12.91 -19.18 11.17
CA SER A 232 12.14 -19.21 12.42
C SER A 232 11.38 -17.91 12.71
N HIS A 233 11.43 -16.98 11.76
CA HIS A 233 10.93 -15.62 11.80
C HIS A 233 10.27 -15.40 10.44
N GLY A 234 9.08 -14.78 10.40
CA GLY A 234 8.38 -14.51 9.16
C GLY A 234 6.96 -15.06 9.06
N GLY A 235 6.25 -14.65 8.01
CA GLY A 235 4.90 -15.12 7.70
C GLY A 235 4.88 -16.34 6.76
N ALA A 236 3.74 -17.05 6.70
CA ALA A 236 3.60 -18.25 5.87
C ALA A 236 3.83 -18.01 4.36
N PHE A 237 3.65 -16.77 3.92
CA PHE A 237 3.88 -16.31 2.54
C PHE A 237 5.35 -16.34 2.10
N GLU A 238 6.31 -16.50 3.01
CA GLU A 238 7.73 -16.46 2.63
C GLU A 238 8.20 -17.76 1.99
N ASN A 239 7.57 -18.88 2.35
CA ASN A 239 8.00 -20.22 1.94
C ASN A 239 6.99 -20.90 1.01
N ASN A 240 5.71 -20.55 1.15
CA ASN A 240 4.64 -21.16 0.37
C ASN A 240 3.95 -20.10 -0.47
N PHE A 241 3.68 -20.43 -1.73
CA PHE A 241 2.84 -19.61 -2.60
C PHE A 241 1.43 -19.44 -2.01
N LEU A 242 0.79 -20.55 -1.60
CA LEU A 242 -0.54 -20.55 -0.99
C LEU A 242 -0.46 -21.18 0.40
N SER A 243 -0.92 -20.44 1.39
CA SER A 243 -1.14 -20.93 2.76
C SER A 243 -2.60 -20.76 3.14
N THR A 244 -3.16 -21.73 3.86
CA THR A 244 -4.55 -21.68 4.34
C THR A 244 -4.59 -22.04 5.81
N GLY A 245 -5.35 -21.28 6.60
CA GLY A 245 -5.57 -21.60 8.01
C GLY A 245 -6.20 -20.45 8.79
N ALA A 246 -6.61 -20.73 10.01
CA ALA A 246 -7.17 -19.72 10.90
C ALA A 246 -6.08 -18.75 11.36
N GLY A 247 -6.27 -17.46 11.05
CA GLY A 247 -5.44 -16.38 11.56
C GLY A 247 -4.00 -16.31 11.05
N ILE A 248 -3.70 -16.92 9.90
CA ILE A 248 -2.36 -16.96 9.31
C ILE A 248 -1.88 -15.61 8.76
N ASP A 249 -2.79 -14.67 8.56
CA ASP A 249 -2.54 -13.28 8.16
C ASP A 249 -2.83 -12.29 9.30
N ARG A 250 -2.98 -12.79 10.54
CA ARG A 250 -3.03 -11.93 11.72
C ARG A 250 -1.70 -11.21 11.82
N GLU A 251 -1.75 -9.89 11.88
CA GLU A 251 -0.55 -9.07 11.99
C GLU A 251 -0.77 -7.94 13.00
N ASN A 252 0.30 -7.56 13.68
CA ASN A 252 0.37 -6.29 14.36
C ASN A 252 1.80 -5.75 14.36
N GLY A 253 1.92 -4.44 14.46
CA GLY A 253 3.23 -3.80 14.42
C GLY A 253 3.19 -2.32 14.71
N VAL A 254 4.34 -1.68 14.50
CA VAL A 254 4.50 -0.25 14.64
C VAL A 254 5.17 0.34 13.40
N ASN A 255 4.75 1.54 13.02
CA ASN A 255 5.32 2.31 11.94
C ASN A 255 5.87 3.63 12.51
N THR A 256 6.94 4.12 11.90
CA THR A 256 7.48 5.47 12.13
C THR A 256 7.91 6.05 10.81
N TRP A 257 7.78 7.36 10.63
CA TRP A 257 8.14 8.00 9.36
C TRP A 257 8.57 9.45 9.52
N VAL A 258 9.27 9.92 8.49
CA VAL A 258 9.49 11.33 8.20
C VAL A 258 8.77 11.64 6.90
N ALA A 259 7.97 12.70 6.89
CA ALA A 259 7.28 13.21 5.72
C ALA A 259 7.87 14.55 5.28
N PHE A 260 7.89 14.78 3.97
CA PHE A 260 8.18 16.06 3.34
C PHE A 260 7.03 16.44 2.40
N GLU A 261 6.40 17.59 2.66
CA GLU A 261 5.27 18.13 1.93
C GLU A 261 5.57 19.60 1.54
N PRO A 262 6.31 19.83 0.43
CA PRO A 262 6.67 21.18 0.01
C PRO A 262 5.46 22.00 -0.46
N ASN A 263 4.40 21.33 -0.89
CA ASN A 263 3.18 21.94 -1.39
C ASN A 263 2.03 20.92 -1.37
N ARG A 264 0.83 21.38 -1.73
CA ARG A 264 -0.42 20.59 -1.76
C ARG A 264 -0.48 19.48 -2.80
N VAL A 265 0.55 19.34 -3.63
CA VAL A 265 0.58 18.42 -4.78
C VAL A 265 1.52 17.24 -4.52
N LEU A 266 2.60 17.43 -3.76
CA LEU A 266 3.61 16.42 -3.53
C LEU A 266 3.74 16.14 -2.04
N ARG A 267 3.63 14.87 -1.66
CA ARG A 267 4.03 14.38 -0.35
C ARG A 267 4.99 13.22 -0.51
N THR A 268 6.15 13.29 0.11
CA THR A 268 7.10 12.18 0.17
C THR A 268 7.25 11.72 1.61
N GLN A 269 7.44 10.43 1.82
CA GLN A 269 7.63 9.82 3.12
C GLN A 269 8.72 8.77 3.04
N ILE A 270 9.48 8.66 4.12
CA ILE A 270 10.41 7.57 4.36
C ILE A 270 10.08 7.02 5.74
N GLY A 271 9.90 5.71 5.83
CA GLY A 271 9.42 5.04 7.02
C GLY A 271 10.20 3.80 7.40
N TYR A 272 10.01 3.42 8.66
CA TYR A 272 10.42 2.14 9.21
C TYR A 272 9.21 1.48 9.87
N SER A 273 9.03 0.20 9.62
CA SER A 273 7.98 -0.62 10.19
C SER A 273 8.56 -1.87 10.84
N ARG A 274 8.01 -2.22 12.00
CA ARG A 274 8.31 -3.44 12.75
C ARG A 274 7.03 -4.25 12.89
N SER A 275 6.96 -5.37 12.17
CA SER A 275 5.94 -6.38 12.38
C SER A 275 6.32 -7.23 13.59
N VAL A 276 5.47 -7.27 14.60
CA VAL A 276 5.67 -8.09 15.80
C VAL A 276 5.32 -9.54 15.51
N THR A 277 4.22 -9.77 14.78
CA THR A 277 3.72 -11.13 14.51
C THR A 277 4.62 -11.89 13.54
N PHE A 278 5.07 -11.22 12.47
CA PHE A 278 6.00 -11.83 11.51
C PHE A 278 7.45 -11.62 11.88
N ASP A 279 7.77 -10.88 12.95
CA ASP A 279 9.15 -10.56 13.35
C ASP A 279 9.96 -9.91 12.20
N LEU A 280 9.30 -9.08 11.37
CA LEU A 280 9.90 -8.45 10.21
C LEU A 280 10.25 -6.98 10.47
N ASN A 281 11.38 -6.56 9.91
CA ASN A 281 11.83 -5.17 9.87
C ASN A 281 11.75 -4.69 8.42
N SER A 282 10.97 -3.66 8.18
CA SER A 282 10.75 -3.12 6.84
C SER A 282 11.12 -1.66 6.78
N PHE A 283 11.97 -1.29 5.83
CA PHE A 283 12.16 0.10 5.43
C PHE A 283 11.22 0.42 4.28
N SER A 284 10.63 1.60 4.30
CA SER A 284 9.71 2.01 3.25
C SER A 284 9.89 3.44 2.77
N PHE A 285 9.39 3.68 1.57
CA PHE A 285 9.20 5.03 1.06
C PHE A 285 7.84 5.13 0.38
N ASN A 286 7.29 6.35 0.35
CA ASN A 286 6.04 6.68 -0.33
C ASN A 286 6.19 8.06 -1.00
N VAL A 287 5.75 8.20 -2.23
CA VAL A 287 5.70 9.45 -2.98
C VAL A 287 4.28 9.57 -3.56
N GLY A 288 3.48 10.47 -3.01
CA GLY A 288 2.15 10.80 -3.47
C GLY A 288 2.14 12.10 -4.29
N LEU A 289 1.47 12.07 -5.44
CA LEU A 289 1.34 13.18 -6.37
C LEU A 289 -0.14 13.42 -6.72
N ASN A 290 -0.67 14.61 -6.40
CA ASN A 290 -2.01 15.03 -6.83
C ASN A 290 -1.95 15.76 -8.18
N VAL A 291 -1.84 14.99 -9.25
CA VAL A 291 -1.72 15.48 -10.64
C VAL A 291 -2.93 16.33 -11.03
N GLY A 292 -4.13 15.97 -10.55
CA GLY A 292 -5.37 16.69 -10.85
C GLY A 292 -5.34 18.14 -10.35
N LYS A 293 -4.80 18.39 -9.16
CA LYS A 293 -4.58 19.76 -8.64
C LYS A 293 -3.50 20.50 -9.45
N MET A 294 -2.43 19.81 -9.84
CA MET A 294 -1.32 20.38 -10.62
C MET A 294 -1.78 20.92 -11.99
N VAL A 295 -2.64 20.18 -12.69
CA VAL A 295 -3.18 20.58 -14.01
C VAL A 295 -4.17 21.75 -13.88
N ARG A 296 -4.97 21.80 -12.81
CA ARG A 296 -5.91 22.91 -12.56
C ARG A 296 -5.22 24.20 -12.17
N ALA A 297 -4.18 24.13 -11.33
CA ALA A 297 -3.39 25.30 -10.95
C ALA A 297 -2.78 26.04 -12.16
N LYS A 298 -2.38 25.29 -13.19
CA LYS A 298 -1.85 25.85 -14.45
C LYS A 298 -2.91 26.47 -15.37
N LYS A 299 -4.20 26.15 -15.22
CA LYS A 299 -5.28 26.73 -16.04
C LYS A 299 -5.81 28.06 -15.50
N ASN A 300 -5.47 28.41 -14.25
CA ASN A 300 -5.91 29.64 -13.58
C ASN A 300 -4.81 30.71 -13.50
N GLN A 301 -3.69 30.50 -14.22
CA GLN A 301 -2.65 31.51 -14.49
C GLN A 301 -2.77 31.99 -15.93
#